data_AF-A0A946LHB3-F1
#
_entry.id   AF-A0A946LHB3-F1
#
_cell.length_a   1.000
_cell.length_b   1.000
_cell.length_c   1.000
_cell.angle_alpha   90.00
_cell.angle_beta   90.00
_cell.angle_gamma   90.00
#
_symmetry.space_group_name_H-M   'P 1'
#
loop_
_entity.id
_entity.type
_entity.pdbx_description
1 polymer ?
#
loop_
_entity_poly.entity_id
_entity_poly.type
_entity_poly.pdbx_seq_one_letter_code
_entity_poly.pdbx_strand_id
1 'polypeptide(L)'
;MKKALLLSALLLATLACSLDLGFTPPDLPQSEAPAQSSGYAQKSGVEITEDEAYIPDTSNSGLSSEDLVYFDDFSNSESGWDHQSAEKGYTDYYNNAYQMSVYIPSYDIWANPGRYYPGDVEVRVEATLTGGDQDNNYGLLCRYSGTPSSPN
;
A
#
# COMPACT_ATOMS: atom_id res chain seq x y z
N MET A 1 -71.09 -3.54 -11.31
CA MET A 1 -69.80 -4.18 -10.95
C MET A 1 -69.24 -3.37 -9.77
N LYS A 2 -69.52 -3.71 -8.50
CA LYS A 2 -68.68 -4.53 -7.58
C LYS A 2 -67.18 -4.14 -7.73
N LYS A 3 -66.43 -3.60 -6.75
CA LYS A 3 -66.37 -3.72 -5.27
C LYS A 3 -65.62 -2.47 -4.72
N ALA A 4 -66.15 -1.72 -3.75
CA ALA A 4 -65.96 -1.83 -2.29
C ALA A 4 -64.52 -1.65 -1.78
N LEU A 5 -64.31 -0.53 -1.06
CA LEU A 5 -63.24 -0.23 -0.10
C LEU A 5 -62.95 -1.41 0.85
N LEU A 6 -61.72 -1.52 1.35
CA LEU A 6 -61.42 -1.57 2.80
C LEU A 6 -59.90 -1.53 3.06
N LEU A 7 -59.47 -0.52 3.81
CA LEU A 7 -58.22 -0.51 4.57
C LEU A 7 -58.22 -1.70 5.54
N SER A 8 -57.11 -2.45 5.61
CA SER A 8 -56.81 -3.31 6.76
C SER A 8 -55.32 -3.27 7.05
N ALA A 9 -54.94 -2.46 8.04
CA ALA A 9 -53.73 -2.65 8.81
C ALA A 9 -54.13 -3.38 10.11
N LEU A 10 -53.58 -4.58 10.37
CA LEU A 10 -53.13 -5.01 11.70
C LEU A 10 -52.56 -6.44 11.71
N LEU A 11 -51.32 -6.53 12.22
CA LEU A 11 -50.73 -7.61 13.02
C LEU A 11 -50.95 -9.08 12.60
N LEU A 12 -49.87 -9.72 12.10
CA LEU A 12 -49.56 -11.10 12.50
C LEU A 12 -48.18 -11.17 13.15
N ALA A 13 -48.19 -11.73 14.35
CA ALA A 13 -47.08 -11.87 15.27
C ALA A 13 -46.08 -12.95 14.82
N THR A 14 -44.82 -12.64 15.10
CA THR A 14 -43.70 -13.51 15.49
C THR A 14 -44.03 -15.00 15.69
N LEU A 15 -43.53 -15.88 14.82
CA LEU A 15 -42.82 -17.11 15.23
C LEU A 15 -42.19 -17.79 14.00
N ALA A 16 -40.92 -17.51 13.73
CA ALA A 16 -40.06 -18.42 13.00
C ALA A 16 -38.66 -18.33 13.64
N CYS A 17 -38.35 -19.35 14.43
CA CYS A 17 -37.04 -19.66 14.99
C CYS A 17 -35.94 -19.36 13.97
N SER A 18 -34.92 -18.56 14.29
CA SER A 18 -33.78 -19.00 15.11
C SER A 18 -33.32 -20.41 14.74
N LEU A 19 -33.03 -20.63 13.46
CA LEU A 19 -32.07 -21.64 13.02
C LEU A 19 -30.79 -20.90 12.66
N ASP A 20 -30.04 -20.50 13.70
CA ASP A 20 -28.60 -20.35 13.58
C ASP A 20 -28.06 -21.75 13.28
N LEU A 21 -27.95 -22.07 12.00
CA LEU A 21 -27.01 -23.10 11.58
C LEU A 21 -25.65 -22.52 11.93
N GLY A 22 -25.10 -22.96 13.06
CA GLY A 22 -23.80 -22.58 13.62
C GLY A 22 -22.64 -22.95 12.69
N PHE A 23 -22.63 -22.37 11.51
CA PHE A 23 -21.47 -22.32 10.64
C PHE A 23 -20.59 -21.19 11.15
N THR A 24 -19.87 -21.46 12.23
CA THR A 24 -18.65 -20.70 12.48
C THR A 24 -17.73 -21.01 11.30
N PRO A 25 -17.36 -20.02 10.47
CA PRO A 25 -16.30 -20.26 9.50
C PRO A 25 -15.09 -20.83 10.25
N PRO A 26 -14.34 -21.78 9.67
CA PRO A 26 -13.11 -22.24 10.28
C PRO A 26 -12.27 -21.00 10.57
N ASP A 27 -11.77 -20.88 11.81
CA ASP A 27 -10.81 -19.84 12.19
C ASP A 27 -9.71 -19.85 11.14
N LEU A 28 -9.78 -18.90 10.20
CA LEU A 28 -8.63 -18.55 9.40
C LEU A 28 -7.59 -18.10 10.42
N PRO A 29 -6.35 -18.61 10.35
CA PRO A 29 -5.30 -18.11 11.23
C PRO A 29 -5.30 -16.60 11.06
N GLN A 30 -5.71 -15.88 12.10
CA GLN A 30 -5.45 -14.47 12.17
C GLN A 30 -3.94 -14.40 12.11
N SER A 31 -3.42 -13.90 10.99
CA SER A 31 -2.04 -13.47 10.92
C SER A 31 -1.94 -12.36 11.97
N GLU A 32 -1.61 -12.75 13.21
CA GLU A 32 -1.10 -11.83 14.20
C GLU A 32 0.07 -11.13 13.51
N ALA A 33 -0.17 -9.87 13.12
CA ALA A 33 0.92 -9.00 12.73
C ALA A 33 1.95 -9.13 13.86
N PRO A 34 3.22 -9.47 13.56
CA PRO A 34 4.20 -9.68 14.60
C PRO A 34 4.19 -8.45 15.49
N ALA A 35 4.02 -8.68 16.80
CA ALA A 35 4.11 -7.67 17.83
C ALA A 35 5.29 -6.77 17.50
N GLN A 36 5.03 -5.47 17.35
CA GLN A 36 6.07 -4.48 17.13
C GLN A 36 7.10 -4.64 18.23
N SER A 37 8.23 -5.24 17.88
CA SER A 37 9.40 -5.29 18.74
C SER A 37 9.90 -3.86 18.83
N SER A 38 9.46 -3.18 19.89
CA SER A 38 10.01 -1.95 20.42
C SER A 38 11.49 -2.18 20.72
N GLY A 39 12.33 -1.96 19.71
CA GLY A 39 13.75 -2.19 19.76
C GLY A 39 14.56 -1.16 18.99
N TYR A 40 14.06 0.08 18.88
CA TYR A 40 14.97 1.19 18.63
C TYR A 40 15.78 1.37 19.90
N ALA A 41 17.01 0.86 19.90
CA ALA A 41 18.02 1.30 20.86
C ALA A 41 18.21 2.81 20.65
N GLN A 42 17.48 3.62 21.43
CA GLN A 42 17.72 5.05 21.51
C GLN A 42 19.13 5.25 22.03
N LYS A 43 20.04 5.62 21.13
CA LYS A 43 21.27 6.30 21.54
C LYS A 43 20.84 7.71 21.95
N SER A 44 20.69 7.85 23.26
CA SER A 44 20.36 9.07 23.99
C SER A 44 21.13 10.30 23.48
N GLY A 45 20.39 11.39 23.25
CA GLY A 45 20.93 12.76 23.29
C GLY A 45 20.76 13.60 22.03
N VAL A 46 19.54 13.78 21.52
CA VAL A 46 19.22 14.97 20.70
C VAL A 46 17.93 15.56 21.26
N GLU A 47 18.09 16.69 21.96
CA GLU A 47 16.98 17.52 22.45
C GLU A 47 16.40 18.24 21.23
N ILE A 48 15.21 17.84 20.82
CA ILE A 48 14.49 18.42 19.68
C ILE A 48 13.74 19.67 20.15
N THR A 49 14.27 20.83 19.81
CA THR A 49 13.50 22.07 19.78
C THR A 49 12.70 22.10 18.48
N GLU A 50 11.38 22.10 18.61
CA GLU A 50 10.41 22.30 17.54
C GLU A 50 10.62 23.72 16.98
N ASP A 51 11.28 23.90 15.83
CA ASP A 51 11.12 25.11 14.97
C ASP A 51 11.97 25.12 13.67
N GLU A 52 12.74 24.08 13.34
CA GLU A 52 13.45 24.00 12.05
C GLU A 52 12.91 22.83 11.21
N ALA A 53 12.51 23.11 9.98
CA ALA A 53 12.08 22.09 9.03
C ALA A 53 13.17 21.01 8.91
N TYR A 54 12.82 19.76 9.20
CA TYR A 54 13.71 18.62 9.01
C TYR A 54 14.03 18.48 7.52
N ILE A 55 15.14 19.06 7.08
CA ILE A 55 15.78 18.72 5.81
C ILE A 55 16.59 17.46 6.09
N PRO A 56 16.21 16.28 5.57
CA PRO A 56 17.06 15.11 5.69
C PRO A 56 18.40 15.46 5.04
N ASP A 57 19.47 15.43 5.82
CA ASP A 57 20.83 15.55 5.33
C ASP A 57 21.15 14.32 4.47
N THR A 58 20.91 14.44 3.16
CA THR A 58 21.26 13.42 2.17
C THR A 58 22.76 13.36 1.90
N SER A 59 23.56 14.28 2.46
CA SER A 59 24.99 14.38 2.19
C SER A 59 25.84 13.35 2.95
N ASN A 60 25.26 12.61 3.90
CA ASN A 60 25.99 11.60 4.66
C ASN A 60 25.21 10.28 4.79
N SER A 61 24.73 9.75 3.66
CA SER A 61 24.16 8.40 3.61
C SER A 61 25.17 7.29 3.91
N GLY A 62 26.47 7.61 4.09
CA GLY A 62 27.55 6.65 4.35
C GLY A 62 27.83 5.66 3.22
N LEU A 63 26.98 5.61 2.19
CA LEU A 63 27.15 4.78 1.01
C LEU A 63 28.12 5.47 0.06
N SER A 64 29.22 4.79 -0.24
CA SER A 64 30.12 5.23 -1.29
C SER A 64 29.45 5.00 -2.65
N SER A 65 29.88 5.69 -3.70
CA SER A 65 29.41 5.38 -5.06
C SER A 65 29.72 3.95 -5.50
N GLU A 66 30.64 3.28 -4.81
CA GLU A 66 30.98 1.87 -5.03
C GLU A 66 29.90 0.91 -4.52
N ASP A 67 29.01 1.38 -3.62
CA ASP A 67 27.89 0.60 -3.05
C ASP A 67 26.57 0.83 -3.81
N LEU A 68 26.55 1.76 -4.77
CA LEU A 68 25.36 2.09 -5.56
C LEU A 68 25.15 1.03 -6.65
N VAL A 69 24.26 0.07 -6.37
CA VAL A 69 23.95 -1.01 -7.32
C VAL A 69 22.94 -0.60 -8.40
N TYR A 70 22.17 0.47 -8.17
CA TYR A 70 21.22 1.03 -9.13
C TYR A 70 20.75 2.42 -8.71
N PHE A 71 20.53 3.26 -9.70
CA PHE A 71 19.94 4.59 -9.55
C PHE A 71 19.12 4.92 -10.79
N ASP A 72 18.02 5.63 -10.55
CA ASP A 72 17.11 6.11 -11.59
C ASP A 72 16.54 7.45 -11.12
N ASP A 73 16.73 8.48 -11.93
CA ASP A 73 16.12 9.80 -11.71
C ASP A 73 14.77 9.94 -12.43
N PHE A 74 14.34 8.88 -13.14
CA PHE A 74 13.11 8.81 -13.92
C PHE A 74 12.99 9.84 -15.06
N SER A 75 14.10 10.46 -15.47
CA SER A 75 14.14 11.35 -16.64
C SER A 75 14.13 10.60 -17.97
N ASN A 76 14.50 9.32 -17.94
CA ASN A 76 14.50 8.44 -19.11
C ASN A 76 13.30 7.48 -19.06
N SER A 77 12.35 7.64 -19.99
CA SER A 77 11.18 6.75 -20.09
C SER A 77 11.51 5.30 -20.44
N GLU A 78 12.76 4.99 -20.80
CA GLU A 78 13.22 3.64 -21.13
C GLU A 78 14.09 3.01 -20.01
N SER A 79 14.10 3.57 -18.80
CA SER A 79 14.97 3.08 -17.71
C SER A 79 14.56 1.73 -17.09
N GLY A 80 13.35 1.25 -17.45
CA GLY A 80 12.94 -0.15 -17.29
C GLY A 80 11.68 -0.39 -16.44
N TRP A 81 11.10 0.64 -15.84
CA TRP A 81 9.83 0.53 -15.11
C TRP A 81 8.63 0.30 -16.02
N ASP A 82 7.59 -0.31 -15.45
CA ASP A 82 6.37 -0.70 -16.16
C ASP A 82 5.62 0.51 -16.76
N HIS A 83 5.17 0.37 -18.00
CA HIS A 83 4.17 1.26 -18.62
C HIS A 83 2.82 0.55 -18.63
N GLN A 84 1.94 0.89 -17.70
CA GLN A 84 0.63 0.24 -17.55
C GLN A 84 -0.47 1.27 -17.56
N SER A 85 -1.55 0.99 -18.29
CA SER A 85 -2.77 1.79 -18.30
C SER A 85 -3.99 0.89 -18.27
N ALA A 86 -4.85 1.08 -17.28
CA ALA A 86 -6.07 0.31 -17.07
C ALA A 86 -7.18 1.21 -16.53
N GLU A 87 -8.42 0.69 -16.51
CA GLU A 87 -9.58 1.39 -15.95
C GLU A 87 -9.39 1.79 -14.48
N LYS A 88 -8.57 1.03 -13.74
CA LYS A 88 -8.36 1.20 -12.30
C LYS A 88 -7.19 2.13 -11.95
N GLY A 89 -6.35 2.49 -12.93
CA GLY A 89 -5.14 3.27 -12.67
C GLY A 89 -4.09 3.12 -13.76
N TYR A 90 -2.94 3.76 -13.56
CA TYR A 90 -1.79 3.66 -14.45
C TYR A 90 -0.46 3.82 -13.70
N THR A 91 0.60 3.36 -14.36
CA THR A 91 1.99 3.61 -14.00
C THR A 91 2.75 4.02 -15.26
N ASP A 92 3.39 5.18 -15.24
CA ASP A 92 4.15 5.67 -16.40
C ASP A 92 5.14 6.78 -15.99
N TYR A 93 6.04 7.14 -16.89
CA TYR A 93 6.92 8.29 -16.73
C TYR A 93 6.19 9.56 -17.17
N TYR A 94 6.28 10.60 -16.35
CA TYR A 94 5.69 11.89 -16.63
C TYR A 94 6.50 13.01 -15.99
N ASN A 95 6.87 14.03 -16.78
CA ASN A 95 7.63 15.21 -16.33
C ASN A 95 8.89 14.88 -15.51
N ASN A 96 9.73 13.97 -16.01
CA ASN A 96 10.97 13.49 -15.35
C ASN A 96 10.74 12.86 -13.97
N ALA A 97 9.58 12.22 -13.78
CA ALA A 97 9.25 11.44 -12.60
C ALA A 97 8.53 10.16 -13.03
N TYR A 98 8.57 9.14 -12.17
CA TYR A 98 7.69 7.99 -12.30
C TYR A 98 6.38 8.26 -11.55
N GLN A 99 5.27 8.22 -12.27
CA GLN A 99 3.95 8.59 -11.77
C GLN A 99 3.05 7.36 -11.65
N MET A 100 2.35 7.27 -10.53
CA MET A 100 1.36 6.25 -10.25
C MET A 100 0.05 6.92 -9.88
N SER A 101 -1.07 6.45 -10.45
CA SER A 101 -2.42 6.91 -10.06
C SER A 101 -3.38 5.76 -9.92
N VAL A 102 -4.16 5.76 -8.84
CA VAL A 102 -5.23 4.80 -8.56
C VAL A 102 -6.57 5.51 -8.63
N TYR A 103 -7.54 4.91 -9.31
CA TYR A 103 -8.84 5.55 -9.58
C TYR A 103 -10.00 4.97 -8.77
N ILE A 104 -9.80 3.84 -8.09
CA ILE A 104 -10.84 3.18 -7.31
C ILE A 104 -10.37 2.95 -5.85
N PRO A 105 -11.30 2.96 -4.87
CA PRO A 105 -10.94 2.73 -3.48
C PRO A 105 -10.47 1.30 -3.25
N SER A 106 -9.63 1.12 -2.21
CA SER A 106 -9.16 -0.19 -1.75
C SER A 106 -8.48 -1.02 -2.84
N TYR A 107 -7.65 -0.39 -3.66
CA TYR A 107 -6.92 -1.04 -4.74
C TYR A 107 -5.47 -0.55 -4.77
N ASP A 108 -4.55 -1.49 -4.91
CA ASP A 108 -3.13 -1.18 -5.05
C ASP A 108 -2.68 -1.41 -6.49
N ILE A 109 -1.81 -0.53 -6.97
CA ILE A 109 -1.03 -0.74 -8.18
C ILE A 109 0.44 -0.74 -7.78
N TRP A 110 1.25 -1.50 -8.50
CA TRP A 110 2.68 -1.60 -8.28
C TRP A 110 3.40 -1.61 -9.63
N ALA A 111 4.69 -1.32 -9.58
CA ALA A 111 5.57 -1.40 -10.73
C ALA A 111 6.89 -2.04 -10.34
N ASN A 112 7.56 -2.64 -11.32
CA ASN A 112 8.82 -3.34 -11.11
C ASN A 112 9.78 -3.09 -12.28
N PRO A 113 11.02 -2.61 -12.05
CA PRO A 113 11.99 -2.40 -13.11
C PRO A 113 12.64 -3.70 -13.64
N GLY A 114 12.15 -4.88 -13.24
CA GLY A 114 12.64 -6.19 -13.68
C GLY A 114 14.04 -6.53 -13.19
N ARG A 115 14.49 -5.94 -12.07
CA ARG A 115 15.85 -6.08 -11.55
C ARG A 115 15.90 -7.04 -10.35
N TYR A 116 17.01 -7.75 -10.24
CA TYR A 116 17.29 -8.66 -9.14
C TYR A 116 18.66 -8.33 -8.54
N TYR A 117 18.71 -8.19 -7.21
CA TYR A 117 19.93 -7.96 -6.46
C TYR A 117 20.14 -9.10 -5.46
N PRO A 118 21.29 -9.80 -5.51
CA PRO A 118 21.57 -10.84 -4.53
C PRO A 118 21.89 -10.22 -3.16
N GLY A 119 21.33 -10.80 -2.11
CA GLY A 119 21.59 -10.39 -0.73
C GLY A 119 20.72 -9.23 -0.23
N ASP A 120 21.22 -8.53 0.78
CA ASP A 120 20.52 -7.40 1.39
C ASP A 120 20.87 -6.10 0.64
N VAL A 121 19.85 -5.27 0.43
CA VAL A 121 19.98 -3.95 -0.19
C VAL A 121 19.22 -2.92 0.63
N GLU A 122 19.70 -1.69 0.58
CA GLU A 122 18.95 -0.53 1.04
C GLU A 122 18.25 0.12 -0.16
N VAL A 123 16.96 0.42 -0.02
CA VAL A 123 16.17 1.07 -1.06
C VAL A 123 15.68 2.41 -0.53
N ARG A 124 15.91 3.47 -1.30
CA ARG A 124 15.43 4.82 -1.02
C ARG A 124 14.70 5.35 -2.23
N VAL A 125 13.63 6.09 -2.00
CA VAL A 125 12.85 6.77 -3.04
C VAL A 125 12.40 8.12 -2.51
N GLU A 126 12.49 9.15 -3.34
CA GLU A 126 11.84 10.43 -3.10
C GLU A 126 10.43 10.36 -3.69
N ALA A 127 9.41 10.47 -2.83
CA ALA A 127 8.02 10.39 -3.23
C ALA A 127 7.28 11.68 -2.86
N THR A 128 6.48 12.20 -3.80
CA THR A 128 5.66 13.40 -3.58
C THR A 128 4.22 13.10 -3.96
N LEU A 129 3.28 13.41 -3.06
CA LEU A 129 1.85 13.39 -3.38
C LEU A 129 1.54 14.57 -4.32
N THR A 130 1.19 14.28 -5.57
CA THR A 130 0.89 15.32 -6.59
C THR A 130 -0.61 15.63 -6.71
N GLY A 131 -1.47 14.81 -6.11
CA GLY A 131 -2.92 14.98 -6.07
C GLY A 131 -3.62 13.74 -5.50
N GLY A 132 -4.94 13.82 -5.36
CA GLY A 132 -5.76 12.75 -4.78
C GLY A 132 -6.05 12.95 -3.28
N ASP A 133 -6.62 11.91 -2.67
CA ASP A 133 -6.92 11.88 -1.24
C ASP A 133 -5.62 11.80 -0.41
N GLN A 134 -5.61 12.35 0.80
CA GLN A 134 -4.50 12.21 1.75
C GLN A 134 -4.64 10.95 2.60
N ASP A 135 -5.85 10.40 2.72
CA ASP A 135 -6.10 9.09 3.31
C ASP A 135 -5.77 8.00 2.27
N ASN A 136 -4.48 7.84 2.00
CA ASN A 136 -3.95 6.87 1.06
C ASN A 136 -2.71 6.15 1.61
N ASN A 137 -2.34 5.06 0.93
CA ASN A 137 -1.17 4.27 1.26
C ASN A 137 -0.22 4.25 0.06
N TYR A 138 1.07 4.43 0.33
CA TYR A 138 2.14 4.27 -0.65
C TYR A 138 3.38 3.73 0.06
N GLY A 139 4.29 3.11 -0.69
CA GLY A 139 5.51 2.57 -0.11
C GLY A 139 6.33 1.75 -1.09
N LEU A 140 7.42 1.18 -0.56
CA LEU A 140 8.31 0.28 -1.28
C LEU A 140 7.97 -1.17 -0.94
N LEU A 141 7.97 -2.03 -1.96
CA LEU A 141 7.89 -3.48 -1.79
C LEU A 141 9.26 -4.11 -2.00
N CYS A 142 9.84 -4.67 -0.95
CA CYS A 142 11.13 -5.36 -1.01
C CYS A 142 10.94 -6.88 -1.14
N ARG A 143 11.95 -7.55 -1.73
CA ARG A 143 12.00 -9.02 -1.88
C ARG A 143 10.79 -9.63 -2.62
N TYR A 144 10.22 -8.89 -3.57
CA TYR A 144 9.19 -9.44 -4.45
C TYR A 144 9.79 -10.50 -5.39
N SER A 145 9.31 -11.74 -5.31
CA SER A 145 9.84 -12.89 -6.07
C SER A 145 8.99 -13.31 -7.28
N GLY A 146 7.89 -12.59 -7.56
CA GLY A 146 7.05 -12.81 -8.75
C GLY A 146 6.41 -14.19 -8.88
N THR A 147 6.60 -15.11 -7.93
CA THR A 147 6.03 -16.46 -7.95
C THR A 147 5.47 -16.83 -6.57
N PRO A 148 4.25 -17.42 -6.47
CA PRO A 148 3.70 -17.89 -5.19
C PRO A 148 4.56 -18.95 -4.49
N SER A 149 5.52 -19.56 -5.20
CA SER A 149 6.32 -20.71 -4.76
C SER A 149 7.79 -20.41 -4.44
N SER A 150 8.25 -19.16 -4.48
CA SER A 150 9.63 -18.82 -4.09
C SER A 150 9.63 -18.17 -2.70
N PRO A 151 9.92 -18.93 -1.62
CA PRO A 151 10.18 -18.33 -0.33
C PRO A 151 11.51 -17.60 -0.37
N ASN A 152 11.55 -16.47 0.35
CA ASN A 152 12.74 -15.69 0.63
C ASN A 152 13.84 -16.53 1.29
#